data_AF-A0A7X0E275-F1
#
_entry.id   AF-A0A7X0E275-F1
#
_cell.length_a   1.000
_cell.length_b   1.000
_cell.length_c   1.000
_cell.angle_alpha   90.00
_cell.angle_beta   90.00
_cell.angle_gamma   90.00
#
_symmetry.space_group_name_H-M   'P 1'
#
loop_
_entity.id
_entity.type
_entity.pdbx_description
1 polymer ?
#
loop_
_entity_poly.entity_id
_entity_poly.type
_entity_poly.pdbx_seq_one_letter_code
_entity_poly.pdbx_strand_id
1 'polypeptide(L)'
;MTEIKSLADELRQKINQPAGTKSKDAVVKKAKAEKPAKLEIPPILEIIRAYDTSGFKNMVHVRFDAQTAQTMNHLKMATGIDVSKVVAFSVHELLRQNPELKTIIKQFIQNLEL
;
A
#
# COMPACT_ATOMS: atom_id res chain seq x y z
N MET A 1 20.57 31.16 -35.99
CA MET A 1 19.16 30.72 -35.94
C MET A 1 19.18 29.23 -35.63
N THR A 2 18.57 28.82 -34.53
CA THR A 2 18.64 27.46 -33.95
C THR A 2 17.74 26.48 -34.69
N GLU A 3 18.33 25.41 -35.21
CA GLU A 3 17.65 24.32 -35.93
C GLU A 3 16.93 23.39 -34.93
N ILE A 4 15.61 23.57 -34.75
CA ILE A 4 14.78 22.60 -34.01
C ILE A 4 14.48 21.44 -34.97
N LYS A 5 15.29 20.38 -34.91
CA LYS A 5 14.95 19.11 -35.56
C LYS A 5 13.77 18.50 -34.82
N SER A 6 12.67 18.29 -35.55
CA SER A 6 11.42 17.77 -35.00
C SER A 6 11.57 16.30 -34.60
N LEU A 7 10.95 15.90 -33.50
CA LEU A 7 10.90 14.52 -33.01
C LEU A 7 10.42 13.53 -34.11
N ALA A 8 9.60 14.04 -35.04
CA ALA A 8 9.10 13.27 -36.17
C ALA A 8 10.20 12.88 -37.18
N ASP A 9 11.23 13.71 -37.34
CA ASP A 9 12.35 13.43 -38.24
C ASP A 9 13.31 12.38 -37.66
N GLU A 10 13.50 12.37 -36.34
CA GLU A 10 14.24 11.29 -35.66
C GLU A 10 13.57 9.92 -35.82
N LEU A 11 12.22 9.89 -35.74
CA LEU A 11 11.44 8.67 -35.92
C LEU A 11 11.58 8.10 -37.33
N ARG A 12 11.59 8.95 -38.36
CA ARG A 12 11.78 8.53 -39.76
C ARG A 12 13.18 7.96 -39.99
N GLN A 13 14.21 8.55 -39.38
CA GLN A 13 15.58 8.05 -39.51
C GLN A 13 15.77 6.67 -38.87
N LYS A 14 15.12 6.41 -37.73
CA LYS A 14 15.19 5.09 -37.07
C LYS A 14 14.47 3.98 -37.83
N ILE A 15 13.39 4.29 -38.55
CA ILE A 15 12.63 3.29 -39.32
C ILE A 15 13.39 2.89 -40.59
N ASN A 16 14.21 3.78 -41.15
CA ASN A 16 14.91 3.55 -42.42
C ASN A 16 16.28 2.87 -42.29
N GLN A 17 16.66 2.38 -41.10
CA GLN A 17 17.92 1.66 -40.89
C GLN A 17 17.70 0.14 -41.01
N PRO A 18 18.20 -0.52 -42.08
CA PRO A 18 18.10 -1.96 -42.20
C PRO A 18 19.03 -2.66 -41.20
N ALA A 19 18.48 -3.65 -40.51
CA ALA A 19 19.19 -4.49 -39.55
C ALA A 19 20.38 -5.21 -40.19
N GLY A 20 21.58 -5.03 -39.63
CA GLY A 20 22.77 -5.72 -40.13
C GLY A 20 24.03 -5.55 -39.27
N THR A 21 24.32 -6.59 -38.49
CA THR A 21 25.66 -7.09 -38.09
C THR A 21 26.33 -6.57 -36.79
N LYS A 22 26.15 -7.39 -35.73
CA LYS A 22 27.12 -7.92 -34.73
C LYS A 22 28.13 -6.97 -34.04
N SER A 23 28.08 -6.91 -32.70
CA SER A 23 29.03 -7.64 -31.83
C SER A 23 28.81 -7.40 -30.32
N LYS A 24 28.71 -8.54 -29.60
CA LYS A 24 29.28 -8.89 -28.29
C LYS A 24 28.93 -8.12 -26.99
N ASP A 25 28.69 -8.96 -25.99
CA ASP A 25 28.74 -8.73 -24.54
C ASP A 25 27.60 -7.98 -23.86
N ALA A 26 26.50 -8.70 -23.65
CA ALA A 26 25.71 -8.58 -22.43
C ALA A 26 24.89 -9.86 -22.20
N VAL A 27 25.53 -10.93 -21.75
CA VAL A 27 24.80 -12.01 -21.05
C VAL A 27 24.42 -11.46 -19.68
N VAL A 28 23.41 -10.59 -19.64
CA VAL A 28 22.67 -10.32 -18.42
C VAL A 28 21.94 -11.61 -18.11
N LYS A 29 22.51 -12.40 -17.20
CA LYS A 29 21.77 -13.44 -16.46
C LYS A 29 20.50 -12.76 -15.96
N LYS A 30 19.39 -12.96 -16.66
CA LYS A 30 18.06 -12.79 -16.12
C LYS A 30 17.99 -13.78 -14.97
N ALA A 31 18.31 -13.30 -13.76
CA ALA A 31 17.91 -13.97 -12.54
C ALA A 31 16.43 -14.27 -12.73
N LYS A 32 16.12 -15.56 -12.85
CA LYS A 32 14.74 -16.03 -12.76
C LYS A 32 14.23 -15.41 -11.47
N ALA A 33 13.30 -14.47 -11.58
CA ALA A 33 12.52 -14.05 -10.44
C ALA A 33 11.89 -15.33 -9.92
N GLU A 34 12.47 -15.86 -8.83
CA GLU A 34 11.87 -16.94 -8.08
C GLU A 34 10.44 -16.50 -7.80
N LYS A 35 9.48 -17.30 -8.26
CA LYS A 35 8.07 -17.12 -7.90
C LYS A 35 8.07 -16.86 -6.39
N PRO A 36 7.55 -15.72 -5.90
CA PRO A 36 7.53 -15.48 -4.47
C PRO A 36 6.88 -16.71 -3.84
N ALA A 37 7.63 -17.34 -2.93
CA ALA A 37 7.13 -18.46 -2.15
C ALA A 37 5.73 -18.08 -1.68
N LYS A 38 4.76 -18.99 -1.87
CA LYS A 38 3.36 -18.75 -1.56
C LYS A 38 3.31 -18.41 -0.06
N LEU A 39 3.29 -17.11 0.25
CA LEU A 39 3.29 -16.62 1.62
C LEU A 39 2.03 -17.19 2.25
N GLU A 40 2.20 -18.00 3.28
CA GLU A 40 1.08 -18.48 4.07
C GLU A 40 0.36 -17.25 4.62
N ILE A 41 -0.90 -17.07 4.21
CA ILE A 41 -1.70 -15.93 4.62
C ILE A 41 -1.97 -16.11 6.11
N PRO A 42 -1.50 -15.21 6.98
CA PRO A 42 -1.74 -15.33 8.40
C PRO A 42 -3.25 -15.20 8.70
N PRO A 43 -3.80 -15.96 9.67
CA PRO A 43 -5.23 -15.93 10.00
C PRO A 43 -5.77 -14.51 10.32
N ILE A 44 -4.92 -13.65 10.88
CA ILE A 44 -5.28 -12.26 11.19
C ILE A 44 -5.68 -11.46 9.94
N LEU A 45 -5.10 -11.75 8.77
CA LEU A 45 -5.46 -11.06 7.52
C LEU A 45 -6.87 -11.40 7.06
N GLU A 46 -7.33 -12.63 7.32
CA GLU A 46 -8.69 -13.05 7.00
C GLU A 46 -9.70 -12.32 7.90
N ILE A 47 -9.40 -12.23 9.20
CA ILE A 47 -10.23 -11.49 10.17
C ILE A 47 -10.35 -10.02 9.78
N ILE A 48 -9.23 -9.36 9.47
CA ILE A 48 -9.24 -7.95 9.05
C ILE A 48 -10.01 -7.79 7.73
N ARG A 49 -9.86 -8.71 6.78
CA ARG A 49 -10.57 -8.65 5.50
C ARG A 49 -12.09 -8.78 5.68
N ALA A 50 -12.52 -9.67 6.59
CA ALA A 50 -13.92 -9.89 6.94
C ALA A 50 -14.53 -8.76 7.78
N TYR A 51 -13.72 -7.88 8.38
CA TYR A 51 -14.21 -6.72 9.10
C TYR A 51 -14.97 -5.77 8.16
N ASP A 52 -16.28 -5.68 8.35
CA ASP A 52 -17.15 -4.82 7.56
C ASP A 52 -17.13 -3.39 8.10
N THR A 53 -16.88 -2.45 7.19
CA THR A 53 -16.85 -1.02 7.46
C THR A 53 -17.91 -0.24 6.68
N SER A 54 -18.78 -0.93 5.93
CA SER A 54 -19.78 -0.33 5.03
C SER A 54 -20.76 0.63 5.73
N GLY A 55 -21.08 0.36 7.00
CA GLY A 55 -21.96 1.19 7.82
C GLY A 55 -21.28 2.32 8.59
N PHE A 56 -19.94 2.43 8.54
CA PHE A 56 -19.20 3.41 9.35
C PHE A 56 -19.10 4.75 8.62
N LYS A 57 -19.83 5.75 9.14
CA LYS A 57 -19.93 7.09 8.52
C LYS A 57 -18.91 8.10 9.07
N ASN A 58 -18.26 7.79 10.19
CA ASN A 58 -17.32 8.69 10.84
C ASN A 58 -15.90 8.42 10.33
N MET A 59 -15.32 9.40 9.63
CA MET A 59 -13.95 9.33 9.13
C MET A 59 -13.01 10.00 10.11
N VAL A 60 -11.90 9.33 10.45
CA VAL A 60 -10.87 9.86 11.34
C VAL A 60 -9.55 9.92 10.58
N HIS A 61 -8.89 11.08 10.60
CA HIS A 61 -7.58 11.25 9.98
C HIS A 61 -6.49 10.89 11.00
N VAL A 62 -5.73 9.83 10.72
CA VAL A 62 -4.69 9.33 11.64
C VAL A 62 -3.31 9.79 11.18
N ARG A 63 -2.43 10.10 12.15
CA ARG A 63 -1.03 10.42 11.91
C ARG A 63 -0.17 9.24 12.35
N PHE A 64 0.76 8.84 11.49
CA PHE A 64 1.77 7.84 11.77
C PHE A 64 3.16 8.47 11.66
N ASP A 65 4.13 7.90 12.34
CA ASP A 65 5.54 8.16 12.03
C ASP A 65 5.88 7.63 10.63
N ALA A 66 7.01 8.08 10.08
CA ALA A 66 7.41 7.78 8.71
C ALA A 66 7.57 6.27 8.45
N GLN A 67 8.14 5.54 9.41
CA GLN A 67 8.40 4.10 9.28
C GLN A 67 7.10 3.30 9.30
N THR A 68 6.20 3.64 10.21
CA THR A 68 4.88 3.00 10.29
C THR A 68 4.04 3.30 9.04
N ALA A 69 4.05 4.55 8.55
CA ALA A 69 3.33 4.92 7.33
C ALA A 69 3.81 4.11 6.11
N GLN A 70 5.13 3.95 5.97
CA GLN A 70 5.71 3.13 4.89
C GLN A 70 5.30 1.66 5.02
N THR A 71 5.32 1.11 6.23
CA THR A 71 4.92 -0.27 6.51
C THR A 71 3.44 -0.50 6.16
N MET A 72 2.56 0.44 6.51
CA MET A 72 1.14 0.36 6.16
C MET A 72 0.90 0.44 4.65
N ASN A 73 1.67 1.26 3.93
CA ASN A 73 1.60 1.31 2.48
C ASN A 73 2.04 -0.02 1.84
N HIS A 74 3.13 -0.61 2.33
CA HIS A 74 3.57 -1.94 1.88
C HIS A 74 2.53 -3.02 2.19
N LEU A 75 1.92 -2.98 3.37
CA LEU A 75 0.83 -3.90 3.74
C LEU A 75 -0.35 -3.79 2.76
N LYS A 76 -0.78 -2.57 2.45
CA LYS A 76 -1.85 -2.33 1.47
C LYS A 76 -1.49 -2.88 0.08
N MET A 77 -0.26 -2.65 -0.38
CA MET A 77 0.20 -3.19 -1.67
C MET A 77 0.27 -4.72 -1.70
N ALA A 78 0.70 -5.35 -0.60
CA ALA A 78 0.86 -6.80 -0.52
C ALA A 78 -0.46 -7.56 -0.35
N THR A 79 -1.43 -6.98 0.37
CA THR A 79 -2.65 -7.69 0.79
C THR A 79 -3.94 -7.17 0.14
N GLY A 80 -3.89 -5.97 -0.45
CA GLY A 80 -5.05 -5.25 -0.98
C GLY A 80 -5.98 -4.68 0.10
N ILE A 81 -5.62 -4.80 1.38
CA ILE A 81 -6.43 -4.29 2.50
C ILE A 81 -6.16 -2.78 2.66
N ASP A 82 -7.23 -2.00 2.75
CA ASP A 82 -7.09 -0.56 2.96
C ASP A 82 -6.60 -0.22 4.37
N VAL A 83 -5.73 0.77 4.48
CA VAL A 83 -5.14 1.21 5.75
C VAL A 83 -6.21 1.69 6.73
N SER A 84 -7.25 2.37 6.26
CA SER A 84 -8.36 2.83 7.11
C SER A 84 -9.09 1.66 7.78
N LYS A 85 -9.26 0.54 7.06
CA LYS A 85 -9.87 -0.68 7.59
C LYS A 85 -8.99 -1.31 8.67
N VAL A 86 -7.68 -1.39 8.43
CA VAL A 86 -6.71 -1.89 9.43
C VAL A 86 -6.80 -1.06 10.71
N VAL A 87 -6.80 0.27 10.59
CA VAL A 87 -6.91 1.17 11.73
C VAL A 87 -8.22 0.98 12.49
N ALA A 88 -9.35 0.95 11.77
CA ALA A 88 -10.66 0.75 12.38
C ALA A 88 -10.75 -0.57 13.16
N PHE A 89 -10.22 -1.65 12.56
CA PHE A 89 -10.13 -2.96 13.22
C PHE A 89 -9.25 -2.90 14.47
N SER A 90 -8.05 -2.34 14.37
CA SER A 90 -7.09 -2.25 15.48
C SER A 90 -7.66 -1.48 16.67
N VAL A 91 -8.33 -0.34 16.43
CA VAL A 91 -8.96 0.44 17.49
C VAL A 91 -10.13 -0.32 18.12
N HIS A 92 -10.95 -0.98 17.31
CA HIS A 92 -12.05 -1.80 17.82
C HIS A 92 -11.53 -2.92 18.72
N GLU A 93 -10.51 -3.64 18.28
CA GLU A 93 -9.93 -4.76 19.01
C GLU A 93 -9.23 -4.30 20.29
N LEU A 94 -8.53 -3.15 20.25
CA LEU A 94 -7.94 -2.53 21.44
C LEU A 94 -9.01 -2.23 22.50
N LEU A 95 -10.13 -1.62 22.13
CA LEU A 95 -11.23 -1.34 23.05
C LEU A 95 -11.99 -2.60 23.49
N ARG A 96 -11.95 -3.66 22.70
CA ARG A 96 -12.56 -4.97 23.05
C ARG A 96 -11.73 -5.69 24.10
N GLN A 97 -10.41 -5.69 23.95
CA GLN A 97 -9.47 -6.36 24.85
C GLN A 97 -9.25 -5.63 26.18
N ASN A 98 -9.46 -4.30 26.20
CA ASN A 98 -9.21 -3.44 27.35
C ASN A 98 -10.51 -2.75 27.82
N PRO A 99 -11.45 -3.47 28.47
CA PRO A 99 -12.74 -2.93 28.88
C PRO A 99 -12.63 -1.79 29.91
N GLU A 100 -11.54 -1.71 30.65
CA GLU A 100 -11.22 -0.62 31.58
C GLU A 100 -11.23 0.75 30.90
N LEU A 101 -10.85 0.83 29.63
CA LEU A 101 -10.92 2.07 28.85
C LEU A 101 -12.37 2.55 28.72
N LYS A 102 -13.31 1.64 28.50
CA LYS A 102 -14.74 1.97 28.45
C LYS A 102 -15.26 2.44 29.80
N THR A 103 -14.78 1.85 30.90
CA THR A 103 -15.14 2.27 32.26
C THR A 103 -14.67 3.70 32.54
N ILE A 104 -13.42 4.03 32.22
CA ILE A 104 -12.85 5.38 32.40
C ILE A 104 -13.63 6.40 31.56
N ILE A 105 -13.90 6.08 30.28
CA ILE A 105 -14.70 6.94 29.39
C ILE A 105 -16.10 7.19 29.97
N LYS A 106 -16.75 6.14 30.49
CA LYS A 106 -18.08 6.25 31.09
C LYS A 106 -18.07 7.13 32.34
N GLN A 107 -17.10 6.94 33.24
CA GLN A 107 -16.94 7.75 34.44
C GLN A 107 -16.69 9.23 34.08
N PHE A 108 -15.85 9.48 33.08
CA PHE A 108 -15.60 10.83 32.58
C PHE A 108 -16.87 11.50 32.07
N ILE A 109 -17.68 10.81 31.26
CA ILE A 109 -18.95 11.34 30.73
C ILE A 109 -19.96 11.62 31.85
N GLN A 110 -20.08 10.72 32.83
CA GLN A 110 -20.99 10.92 33.98
C GLN A 110 -20.61 12.14 34.82
N ASN A 111 -19.31 12.41 34.94
CA ASN A 111 -18.80 13.61 35.64
C ASN A 111 -18.85 14.88 34.78
N LEU A 112 -19.24 14.76 33.51
CA LEU A 112 -19.39 15.85 32.54
C LEU A 112 -20.82 16.38 32.47
N GLU A 113 -21.77 15.77 33.19
CA GLU A 113 -23.09 16.35 33.41
C GLU A 113 -22.92 17.70 34.15
N LEU A 114 -23.09 18.78 33.38
CA LEU A 114 -23.16 20.19 33.76
C LEU A 114 -24.63 20.63 33.74
#